data_AF-N1WL61-F1
#
_entry.id   AF-N1WL61-F1
#
_cell.length_a   1.000
_cell.length_b   1.000
_cell.length_c   1.000
_cell.angle_alpha   90.00
_cell.angle_beta   90.00
_cell.angle_gamma   90.00
#
_symmetry.space_group_name_H-M   'P 1'
#
loop_
_entity.id
_entity.type
_entity.pdbx_description
1 polymer ?
#
loop_
_entity_poly.entity_id
_entity_poly.type
_entity_poly.pdbx_seq_one_letter_code
_entity_poly.pdbx_strand_id
1 'polypeptide(L)' 'MFTPGNVDDRNSKVIFPLSKNIFGKLFGDRGYISQSLFESLYEKGIQLITKLKKNMKNK' A
#
# COMPACT_ATOMS: atom_id res chain seq x y z
N MET A 1 14.19 -16.01 6.96
CA MET A 1 14.06 -15.77 5.52
C MET A 1 14.10 -14.27 5.31
N PHE A 2 15.17 -13.74 4.74
CA PHE A 2 15.37 -12.29 4.56
C PHE A 2 14.89 -11.89 3.17
N THR A 3 14.08 -10.83 3.09
CA THR A 3 13.71 -10.21 1.82
C THR A 3 14.91 -9.42 1.29
N PRO A 4 15.23 -9.49 -0.02
CA PRO A 4 16.26 -8.64 -0.59
C PRO A 4 15.86 -7.16 -0.37
N GLY A 5 16.76 -6.33 0.15
CA GLY A 5 16.49 -4.90 0.40
C GLY A 5 16.33 -4.05 -0.87
N ASN A 6 16.54 -4.65 -2.04
CA ASN A 6 16.38 -4.02 -3.35
C ASN A 6 15.08 -4.48 -4.06
N VAL A 7 14.05 -4.88 -3.30
CA VAL A 7 12.73 -5.19 -3.87
C VAL A 7 11.79 -4.05 -3.54
N ASP A 8 11.17 -3.51 -4.59
CA ASP A 8 10.15 -2.47 -4.47
C ASP A 8 8.98 -2.96 -3.60
N ASP A 9 8.81 -2.34 -2.45
CA ASP A 9 7.78 -2.66 -1.46
C ASP A 9 6.37 -2.28 -1.91
N ARG A 10 6.22 -1.57 -3.04
CA ARG A 10 4.92 -1.33 -3.70
C ARG A 10 4.40 -2.57 -4.44
N ASN A 11 5.24 -3.59 -4.60
CA ASN A 11 4.82 -4.84 -5.21
C ASN A 11 3.83 -5.55 -4.28
N SER A 12 2.71 -6.00 -4.84
CA SER A 12 1.69 -6.79 -4.14
C SER A 12 2.29 -7.99 -3.40
N LYS A 13 3.31 -8.63 -3.98
CA LYS A 13 4.01 -9.77 -3.39
C LYS A 13 4.78 -9.44 -2.11
N VAL A 14 5.15 -8.18 -1.90
CA VAL A 14 5.88 -7.71 -0.72
C VAL A 14 4.92 -7.10 0.29
N ILE A 15 4.01 -6.23 -0.16
CA ILE A 15 3.14 -5.49 0.75
C ILE A 15 2.10 -6.38 1.44
N PHE A 16 1.60 -7.43 0.78
CA PHE A 16 0.61 -8.33 1.42
C PHE A 16 1.20 -9.17 2.56
N PRO A 17 2.39 -9.77 2.44
CA PRO A 17 3.06 -10.36 3.59
C PRO A 17 3.32 -9.37 4.72
N LEU A 18 3.77 -8.15 4.40
CA LEU A 18 4.07 -7.11 5.40
C LEU A 18 2.82 -6.63 6.14
N SER A 19 1.68 -6.60 5.45
CA SER A 19 0.40 -6.14 6.00
C SER A 19 -0.50 -7.26 6.51
N LYS A 20 -0.06 -8.52 6.45
CA LYS A 20 -0.90 -9.72 6.72
C LYS A 20 -1.63 -9.70 8.06
N ASN A 21 -1.00 -9.15 9.09
CA ASN A 21 -1.54 -9.09 10.45
C ASN A 21 -1.82 -7.64 10.90
N ILE A 22 -1.84 -6.68 9.98
CA ILE A 22 -2.15 -5.28 10.23
C ILE A 22 -3.60 -5.05 9.83
N PHE A 23 -4.32 -4.27 10.63
CA PHE A 23 -5.70 -3.87 10.34
C PHE A 23 -5.90 -2.40 10.70
N GLY A 24 -6.91 -1.76 10.14
CA GLY A 24 -7.21 -0.36 10.40
C GLY A 24 -6.53 0.56 9.39
N LYS A 25 -5.68 1.49 9.85
CA LYS A 25 -5.11 2.55 8.99
C LYS A 25 -3.62 2.32 8.74
N LEU A 26 -3.23 2.25 7.47
CA LEU A 26 -1.83 2.15 7.05
C LEU A 26 -1.41 3.48 6.44
N PHE A 27 -0.41 4.15 7.02
CA PHE A 27 0.12 5.39 6.48
C PHE A 27 1.31 5.09 5.55
N GLY A 28 1.19 5.47 4.29
CA GLY A 28 2.21 5.25 3.26
C GLY A 28 2.68 6.55 2.62
N ASP A 29 3.86 6.50 1.99
CA ASP A 29 4.35 7.62 1.19
C ASP A 29 3.56 7.74 -0.14
N ARG A 30 3.71 8.88 -0.83
CA ARG A 30 3.10 9.18 -2.14
C ARG A 30 3.37 8.13 -3.20
N GLY A 31 4.46 7.36 -3.08
CA GLY A 31 4.76 6.25 -3.99
C GLY A 31 3.71 5.13 -3.97
N TYR A 32 2.94 5.02 -2.89
CA TYR A 32 1.94 3.96 -2.65
C TYR A 32 0.53 4.32 -3.13
N ILE A 33 0.37 5.43 -3.85
CA ILE A 33 -0.93 6.00 -4.22
C ILE A 33 -1.71 5.21 -5.30
N SER A 34 -1.27 3.99 -5.64
CA SER A 34 -1.91 3.17 -6.68
C SER A 34 -3.32 2.77 -6.26
N GLN A 35 -4.31 3.00 -7.14
CA GLN A 35 -5.70 2.65 -6.87
C GLN A 35 -5.90 1.14 -6.66
N SER A 36 -5.25 0.31 -7.47
CA SER A 36 -5.27 -1.14 -7.32
C SER A 36 -4.70 -1.61 -5.98
N LEU A 37 -3.71 -0.89 -5.44
CA LEU A 37 -3.12 -1.20 -4.14
C LEU A 37 -4.07 -0.82 -3.01
N PHE A 38 -4.71 0.34 -3.11
CA PHE A 38 -5.72 0.77 -2.17
C PHE A 38 -6.87 -0.24 -2.10
N GLU A 39 -7.44 -0.64 -3.25
CA GLU A 39 -8.54 -1.61 -3.31
C GLU A 39 -8.14 -2.95 -2.67
N SER A 40 -6.97 -3.48 -3.02
CA SER A 40 -6.51 -4.76 -2.48
C SER A 40 -6.24 -4.75 -0.96
N LEU A 41 -5.76 -3.61 -0.42
CA LEU A 41 -5.58 -3.43 1.02
C LEU A 41 -6.91 -3.20 1.73
N TYR A 42 -7.82 -2.49 1.07
CA TYR A 42 -9.15 -2.21 1.61
C TYR A 42 -9.99 -3.48 1.76
N GLU A 43 -9.92 -4.41 0.80
CA GLU A 43 -10.52 -5.75 0.92
C GLU A 43 -9.99 -6.55 2.12
N LYS A 44 -8.77 -6.26 2.58
CA LYS A 44 -8.16 -6.86 3.77
C LYS A 44 -8.48 -6.11 5.07
N GLY A 45 -9.32 -5.08 5.01
CA GLY A 45 -9.65 -4.24 6.17
C GLY A 45 -8.58 -3.20 6.51
N ILE A 46 -7.74 -2.84 5.54
CA ILE A 46 -6.65 -1.87 5.70
C ILE A 46 -6.95 -0.64 4.83
N GLN A 47 -7.23 0.48 5.49
CA GLN A 47 -7.37 1.77 4.86
C GLN A 47 -5.98 2.39 4.66
N LEU A 48 -5.50 2.39 3.42
CA LEU A 48 -4.24 3.04 3.05
C LEU A 48 -4.43 4.56 2.99
N ILE A 49 -3.70 5.30 3.82
CA ILE A 49 -3.67 6.76 3.87
C ILE A 49 -2.33 7.23 3.30
N THR A 50 -2.39 7.93 2.17
CA THR A 50 -1.22 8.52 1.51
C THR A 50 -1.45 10.00 1.27
N LYS A 51 -0.38 10.78 1.13
CA LYS A 51 -0.50 12.16 0.64
C LYS A 51 -0.98 12.14 -0.82
N LEU A 52 -1.88 13.06 -1.17
CA LEU A 52 -2.39 13.19 -2.53
C LEU A 52 -1.28 13.65 -3.50
N LYS A 53 -1.35 13.18 -4.75
CA LYS A 53 -0.51 13.69 -5.84
C LYS A 53 -1.21 14.87 -6.50
N LYS A 54 -0.47 15.93 -6.85
CA LYS A 54 -1.00 17.20 -7.38
C LYS A 54 -1.96 17.04 -8.58
N ASN A 55 -1.79 15.99 -9.39
CA ASN A 55 -2.59 15.73 -10.59
C ASN A 55 -3.49 14.48 -10.46
N MET A 56 -3.72 14.00 -9.24
CA MET A 56 -4.63 12.90 -9.00
C MET A 56 -6.08 13.39 -9.16
N LYS A 57 -6.86 12.69 -9.98
CA LYS A 57 -8.30 12.95 -10.06
C LYS A 57 -8.95 12.30 -8.84
N ASN A 58 -9.63 13.10 -8.01
CA ASN A 58 -10.59 12.55 -7.07
C ASN A 58 -11.74 11.99 -7.89
N LYS A 59 -12.00 10.69 -7.77
CA LYS A 59 -13.17 10.05 -8.33
C LYS A 59 -13.92 9.37 -7.20
#